data_AF-A0A9W6BRK2-F1
#
_entry.id   AF-A0A9W6BRK2-F1
#
_cell.length_a   1.000
_cell.length_b   1.000
_cell.length_c   1.000
_cell.angle_alpha   90.00
_cell.angle_beta   90.00
_cell.angle_gamma   90.00
#
_symmetry.space_group_name_H-M   'P 1'
#
loop_
_entity.id
_entity.type
_entity.pdbx_description
1 polymer ?
#
loop_
_entity_poly.entity_id
_entity_poly.type
_entity_poly.pdbx_seq_one_letter_code
_entity_poly.pdbx_strand_id
1 'polypeptide(L)'
;MSGDIPAWSRASQAAGGWRNKSHMLDGTGPGGIGVDLSGGWYDAGDHLKLHLPLGVSASLLSYSVLTWEAAYRAAGQWDVAVRNLDWISSYYLKCHYQASDNPSANAFVAQASRGSLRTAREPQRGTARRSPA
;
A
#
# COMPACT_ATOMS: atom_id res chain seq x y z
N MET A 1 3.98 -1.91 -7.55
CA MET A 1 3.27 -2.86 -6.68
C MET A 1 4.09 -3.08 -5.42
N SER A 2 3.50 -2.83 -4.26
CA SER A 2 4.05 -3.18 -2.95
C SER A 2 3.40 -4.47 -2.44
N GLY A 3 3.94 -5.15 -1.44
CA GLY A 3 3.42 -6.43 -0.94
C GLY A 3 3.94 -7.62 -1.73
N ASP A 4 3.19 -8.73 -1.71
CA ASP A 4 3.54 -9.95 -2.42
C ASP A 4 3.27 -9.78 -3.92
N ILE A 5 4.32 -9.63 -4.73
CA ILE A 5 4.18 -9.27 -6.14
C ILE A 5 3.38 -10.35 -6.88
N PRO A 6 2.31 -9.99 -7.61
CA PRO A 6 1.45 -10.97 -8.23
C PRO A 6 2.19 -11.74 -9.31
N ALA A 7 1.86 -13.02 -9.46
CA ALA A 7 2.51 -13.91 -10.41
C ALA A 7 2.48 -13.39 -11.85
N TRP A 8 1.50 -12.58 -12.24
CA TRP A 8 1.37 -11.97 -13.57
C TRP A 8 2.24 -10.73 -13.80
N SER A 9 3.00 -10.28 -12.79
CA SER A 9 3.88 -9.11 -12.90
C SER A 9 5.03 -9.36 -13.88
N ARG A 10 4.96 -8.74 -15.06
CA ARG A 10 6.05 -8.81 -16.06
C ARG A 10 7.38 -8.30 -15.52
N ALA A 11 7.37 -7.32 -14.60
CA ALA A 11 8.59 -6.77 -14.01
C ALA A 11 9.30 -7.76 -13.06
N SER A 12 8.54 -8.69 -12.46
CA SER A 12 9.09 -9.78 -11.65
C SER A 12 9.50 -10.97 -12.53
N GLN A 13 8.72 -11.28 -13.57
CA GLN A 13 8.98 -12.40 -14.49
C GLN A 13 10.11 -12.17 -15.51
N ALA A 14 10.51 -10.93 -15.77
CA ALA A 14 11.57 -10.65 -16.74
C ALA A 14 12.87 -11.42 -16.41
N ALA A 15 13.67 -11.73 -17.43
CA ALA A 15 14.99 -12.34 -17.21
C ALA A 15 15.85 -11.41 -16.34
N GLY A 16 16.21 -11.85 -15.13
CA GLY A 16 16.83 -11.00 -14.12
C GLY A 16 15.87 -9.98 -13.49
N GLY A 17 14.59 -10.34 -13.33
CA GLY A 17 13.51 -9.50 -12.83
C GLY A 17 13.90 -8.60 -11.65
N TRP A 18 13.44 -7.35 -11.71
CA TRP A 18 13.90 -6.27 -10.83
C TRP A 18 12.85 -5.84 -9.80
N ARG A 19 11.71 -6.55 -9.74
CA ARG A 19 10.66 -6.35 -8.74
C ARG A 19 10.41 -7.63 -7.97
N ASN A 20 10.46 -7.52 -6.64
CA ASN A 20 10.25 -8.60 -5.68
C ASN A 20 9.30 -8.16 -4.56
N LYS A 21 8.90 -9.12 -3.72
CA LYS A 21 8.06 -8.89 -2.53
C LYS A 21 8.66 -7.77 -1.67
N SER A 22 7.84 -6.84 -1.21
CA SER A 22 8.30 -5.69 -0.42
C SER A 22 7.25 -5.25 0.59
N HIS A 23 7.66 -4.67 1.72
CA HIS A 23 6.76 -4.08 2.73
C HIS A 23 5.63 -5.02 3.19
N MET A 24 5.98 -6.29 3.43
CA MET A 24 5.07 -7.34 3.89
C MET A 24 4.52 -7.14 5.30
N LEU A 25 5.08 -6.18 6.04
CA LEU A 25 4.69 -5.85 7.42
C LEU A 25 3.93 -4.53 7.51
N ASP A 26 3.46 -3.97 6.39
CA ASP A 26 2.63 -2.77 6.43
C ASP A 26 1.38 -3.03 7.29
N GLY A 27 1.18 -2.18 8.31
CA GLY A 27 0.08 -2.25 9.26
C GLY A 27 0.22 -3.31 10.38
N THR A 28 0.98 -4.38 10.18
CA THR A 28 1.20 -5.46 11.19
C THR A 28 2.54 -5.38 11.91
N GLY A 29 3.51 -4.64 11.36
CA GLY A 29 4.82 -4.46 11.96
C GLY A 29 4.81 -3.57 13.22
N PRO A 30 5.97 -3.41 13.88
CA PRO A 30 6.10 -2.54 15.05
C PRO A 30 5.61 -1.11 14.77
N GLY A 31 4.70 -0.62 15.61
CA GLY A 31 4.06 0.70 15.44
C GLY A 31 2.89 0.72 14.44
N GLY A 32 2.51 -0.44 13.89
CA GLY A 32 1.31 -0.60 13.09
C GLY A 32 0.03 -0.74 13.92
N ILE A 33 -1.10 -0.80 13.23
CA ILE A 33 -2.45 -0.90 13.82
C ILE A 33 -2.95 -2.35 13.97
N GLY A 34 -2.12 -3.35 13.68
CA GLY A 34 -2.47 -4.77 13.76
C GLY A 34 -3.30 -5.29 12.57
N VAL A 35 -3.33 -4.55 11.46
CA VAL A 35 -4.09 -4.90 10.24
C VAL A 35 -3.11 -5.14 9.10
N ASP A 36 -3.36 -6.15 8.25
CA ASP A 36 -2.57 -6.34 7.03
C ASP A 36 -2.87 -5.25 6.00
N LEU A 37 -1.88 -4.41 5.74
CA LEU A 37 -1.91 -3.35 4.72
C LEU A 37 -0.85 -3.58 3.63
N SER A 38 -0.38 -4.82 3.47
CA SER A 38 0.46 -5.21 2.33
C SER A 38 -0.35 -5.18 1.02
N GLY A 39 0.29 -4.81 -0.09
CA GLY A 39 -0.37 -4.65 -1.40
C GLY A 39 -0.30 -3.22 -1.94
N GLY A 40 -1.11 -2.92 -2.96
CA GLY A 40 -1.26 -1.57 -3.52
C GLY A 40 -0.08 -1.10 -4.38
N TRP A 41 -0.07 0.19 -4.68
CA TRP A 41 0.98 0.85 -5.47
C TRP A 41 1.84 1.75 -4.58
N TYR A 42 3.10 1.94 -4.97
CA TYR A 42 3.85 3.09 -4.49
C TYR A 42 3.43 4.30 -5.30
N ASP A 43 3.43 5.47 -4.68
CA ASP A 43 2.94 6.71 -5.29
C ASP A 43 3.83 7.16 -6.46
N ALA A 44 5.14 7.23 -6.24
CA ALA A 44 6.09 7.72 -7.23
C ALA A 44 7.45 6.99 -7.15
N GLY A 45 8.55 7.74 -7.00
CA GLY A 45 9.91 7.21 -6.84
C GLY A 45 10.27 6.82 -5.41
N ASP A 46 9.37 7.03 -4.45
CA ASP A 46 9.51 6.60 -3.07
C ASP A 46 8.77 5.27 -2.81
N HIS A 47 8.57 4.96 -1.53
CA HIS A 47 7.80 3.79 -1.10
C HIS A 47 6.53 4.17 -0.32
N LEU A 48 6.05 5.41 -0.48
CA LEU A 48 4.83 5.87 0.18
C LEU A 48 3.60 5.32 -0.54
N LYS A 49 2.55 5.05 0.25
CA LYS A 49 1.21 4.70 -0.25
C LYS A 49 0.24 5.82 0.14
N LEU A 50 0.13 6.82 -0.73
CA LEU A 50 -0.70 8.01 -0.53
C LEU A 50 -2.07 7.80 -1.18
N HIS A 51 -3.14 7.70 -0.40
CA HIS A 51 -4.40 7.15 -0.94
C HIS A 51 -5.13 8.11 -1.87
N LEU A 52 -4.96 9.42 -1.69
CA LEU A 52 -5.57 10.43 -2.56
C LEU A 52 -5.06 10.32 -4.01
N PRO A 53 -3.74 10.43 -4.30
CA PRO A 53 -3.24 10.28 -5.66
C PRO A 53 -3.46 8.86 -6.23
N LEU A 54 -3.25 7.80 -5.42
CA LEU A 54 -3.59 6.43 -5.82
C LEU A 54 -5.06 6.31 -6.26
N GLY A 55 -5.97 6.99 -5.55
CA GLY A 55 -7.42 6.92 -5.78
C GLY A 55 -7.81 7.63 -7.06
N VAL A 56 -7.19 8.79 -7.31
CA VAL A 56 -7.32 9.50 -8.58
C VAL A 56 -6.82 8.63 -9.74
N SER A 57 -5.64 8.02 -9.63
CA SER A 57 -5.10 7.14 -10.68
C SER A 57 -6.00 5.92 -10.94
N ALA A 58 -6.48 5.26 -9.88
CA ALA A 58 -7.39 4.11 -10.00
C ALA A 58 -8.74 4.50 -10.62
N SER A 59 -9.29 5.67 -10.25
CA SER A 59 -10.56 6.17 -10.77
C SER A 59 -10.44 6.55 -12.24
N LEU A 60 -9.38 7.24 -12.64
CA LEU A 60 -9.15 7.60 -14.04
C LEU A 60 -8.89 6.37 -14.91
N LEU A 61 -8.14 5.38 -14.41
CA LEU A 61 -7.96 4.11 -15.13
C LEU A 61 -9.29 3.35 -15.26
N SER A 62 -10.09 3.28 -14.20
CA SER A 62 -11.42 2.65 -14.23
C SER A 62 -12.34 3.33 -15.24
N TYR A 63 -12.41 4.66 -15.19
CA TYR A 63 -13.19 5.45 -16.14
C TYR A 63 -12.74 5.20 -17.58
N SER A 64 -11.43 5.16 -17.83
CA SER A 64 -10.87 4.88 -19.15
C SER A 64 -11.24 3.49 -19.67
N VAL A 65 -11.10 2.46 -18.83
CA VAL A 65 -11.41 1.07 -19.21
C VAL A 65 -12.90 0.88 -19.51
N LEU A 66 -13.78 1.50 -18.71
CA LEU A 66 -15.23 1.46 -18.92
C LEU A 66 -15.65 2.23 -20.18
N THR A 67 -15.00 3.37 -20.46
CA THR A 67 -15.36 4.23 -21.60
C THR A 67 -14.88 3.65 -22.93
N TRP A 68 -13.69 3.06 -22.96
CA TRP A 68 -13.03 2.62 -24.19
C TRP A 68 -12.70 1.13 -24.20
N GLU A 69 -13.59 0.28 -23.66
CA GLU A 69 -13.39 -1.16 -23.58
C GLU A 69 -12.92 -1.79 -24.91
N ALA A 70 -13.58 -1.45 -26.03
CA ALA A 70 -13.22 -1.98 -27.34
C ALA A 70 -11.76 -1.68 -27.73
N ALA A 71 -11.26 -0.48 -27.39
CA ALA A 71 -9.88 -0.09 -27.66
C ALA A 71 -8.88 -0.88 -26.79
N TYR A 72 -9.18 -1.06 -25.50
CA TYR A 72 -8.35 -1.89 -24.61
C TYR A 72 -8.29 -3.35 -25.07
N ARG A 73 -9.41 -3.90 -25.54
CA ARG A 73 -9.46 -5.27 -26.09
C ARG A 73 -8.68 -5.38 -27.39
N ALA A 74 -8.88 -4.46 -28.33
CA ALA A 74 -8.13 -4.41 -29.59
C ALA A 74 -6.61 -4.27 -29.37
N ALA A 75 -6.19 -3.51 -28.35
CA ALA A 75 -4.79 -3.35 -27.96
C ALA A 75 -4.22 -4.51 -27.11
N GLY A 76 -5.04 -5.51 -26.77
CA GLY A 76 -4.65 -6.61 -25.87
C GLY A 76 -4.30 -6.16 -24.44
N GLN A 77 -4.77 -4.98 -24.02
CA GLN A 77 -4.49 -4.39 -22.70
C GLN A 77 -5.63 -4.54 -21.69
N TRP A 78 -6.77 -5.10 -22.10
CA TRP A 78 -7.93 -5.30 -21.22
C TRP A 78 -7.57 -6.03 -19.92
N ASP A 79 -7.00 -7.23 -20.02
CA ASP A 79 -6.66 -8.04 -18.85
C ASP A 79 -5.58 -7.40 -17.99
N VAL A 80 -4.64 -6.66 -18.62
CA VAL A 80 -3.60 -5.92 -17.89
C VAL A 80 -4.24 -4.81 -17.06
N ALA A 81 -5.16 -4.03 -17.65
CA ALA A 81 -5.82 -2.94 -16.97
C ALA A 81 -6.71 -3.47 -15.82
N VAL A 82 -7.54 -4.49 -16.08
CA VAL A 82 -8.41 -5.10 -15.08
C VAL A 82 -7.61 -5.69 -13.92
N ARG A 83 -6.50 -6.40 -14.18
CA ARG A 83 -5.64 -6.93 -13.10
C ARG A 83 -4.99 -5.83 -12.25
N ASN A 84 -4.63 -4.70 -12.86
CA ASN A 84 -4.12 -3.55 -12.10
C ASN A 84 -5.21 -2.92 -11.25
N LEU A 85 -6.43 -2.79 -11.79
CA LEU A 85 -7.59 -2.29 -11.04
C LEU A 85 -7.99 -3.21 -9.89
N ASP A 86 -7.98 -4.52 -10.10
CA ASP A 86 -8.20 -5.52 -9.06
C ASP A 86 -7.14 -5.43 -7.95
N TRP A 87 -5.87 -5.28 -8.33
CA TRP A 87 -4.76 -5.12 -7.39
C TRP A 87 -4.92 -3.93 -6.44
N ILE A 88 -5.27 -2.76 -6.98
CA ILE A 88 -5.44 -1.55 -6.18
C ILE A 88 -6.76 -1.58 -5.39
N SER A 89 -7.84 -2.12 -5.97
CA SER A 89 -9.13 -2.27 -5.29
C SER A 89 -9.04 -3.22 -4.10
N SER A 90 -8.33 -4.35 -4.26
CA SER A 90 -8.08 -5.29 -3.16
C SER A 90 -7.30 -4.64 -2.01
N TYR A 91 -6.35 -3.76 -2.34
CA TYR A 91 -5.65 -2.96 -1.33
C TYR A 91 -6.58 -1.95 -0.63
N TYR A 92 -7.47 -1.28 -1.37
CA TYR A 92 -8.46 -0.39 -0.76
C TYR A 92 -9.42 -1.09 0.20
N LEU A 93 -9.81 -2.33 -0.10
CA LEU A 93 -10.60 -3.15 0.82
C LEU A 93 -9.87 -3.41 2.14
N LYS A 94 -8.56 -3.70 2.09
CA LYS A 94 -7.74 -3.83 3.29
C LYS A 94 -7.66 -2.52 4.08
N CYS A 95 -7.60 -1.38 3.38
CA CYS A 95 -7.54 -0.07 4.03
C CYS A 95 -8.85 0.32 4.70
N HIS A 96 -10.00 -0.13 4.19
CA HIS A 96 -11.31 -0.03 4.87
C HIS A 96 -11.47 -1.16 5.90
N TYR A 97 -10.54 -1.23 6.86
CA TYR A 97 -10.39 -2.36 7.76
C TYR A 97 -11.49 -2.49 8.81
N GLN A 98 -12.28 -1.44 9.02
CA GLN A 98 -13.45 -1.46 9.89
C GLN A 98 -14.62 -0.91 9.09
N ALA A 99 -15.43 -1.81 8.54
CA ALA A 99 -16.65 -1.50 7.80
C ALA A 99 -17.88 -1.76 8.66
N SER A 100 -18.82 -0.82 8.67
CA SER A 100 -20.05 -0.85 9.46
C SER A 100 -21.16 -0.08 8.74
N ASP A 101 -22.40 -0.56 8.92
CA ASP A 101 -23.61 0.17 8.48
C ASP A 101 -23.83 1.46 9.28
N ASN A 102 -23.15 1.63 10.42
CA ASN A 102 -23.07 2.89 11.13
C ASN A 102 -21.85 3.69 10.62
N PRO A 103 -22.03 4.79 9.85
CA PRO A 103 -20.91 5.50 9.24
C PRO A 103 -19.86 6.00 10.23
N SER A 104 -20.26 6.33 11.46
CA SER A 104 -19.36 6.82 12.51
C SER A 104 -18.42 5.73 13.06
N ALA A 105 -18.71 4.46 12.79
CA ALA A 105 -17.89 3.32 13.19
C ALA A 105 -16.94 2.87 12.07
N ASN A 106 -16.95 3.52 10.91
CA ASN A 106 -16.05 3.17 9.81
C ASN A 106 -14.62 3.67 10.07
N ALA A 107 -13.62 2.87 9.73
CA ALA A 107 -12.23 3.28 9.75
C ALA A 107 -11.55 2.95 8.42
N PHE A 108 -10.82 3.95 7.90
CA PHE A 108 -10.07 3.84 6.65
C PHE A 108 -8.64 4.35 6.84
N VAL A 109 -7.65 3.58 6.39
CA VAL A 109 -6.25 4.01 6.39
C VAL A 109 -5.99 4.87 5.16
N ALA A 110 -5.76 6.17 5.36
CA ALA A 110 -5.49 7.12 4.27
C ALA A 110 -4.01 7.22 3.87
N GLN A 111 -3.09 6.60 4.62
CA GLN A 111 -1.68 6.52 4.30
C GLN A 111 -1.01 5.33 4.96
N ALA A 112 -0.16 4.62 4.21
CA ALA A 112 0.79 3.66 4.77
C ALA A 112 2.22 4.11 4.43
N SER A 113 3.03 4.31 5.47
CA SER A 113 4.42 4.71 5.37
C SER A 113 5.18 4.30 6.62
N ARG A 114 6.52 4.34 6.56
CA ARG A 114 7.32 4.27 7.78
C ARG A 114 7.23 5.62 8.48
N GLY A 115 6.59 5.66 9.64
CA GLY A 115 6.59 6.83 10.50
C GLY A 115 8.01 7.13 10.98
N SER A 116 8.69 8.10 10.36
CA SER A 116 9.77 8.82 11.04
C SER A 116 9.15 9.94 11.87
N LEU A 117 8.44 9.58 12.94
CA LEU A 117 8.24 10.48 14.06
C LEU A 117 9.30 10.16 15.12
N ARG A 118 10.55 10.52 14.81
CA ARG A 118 11.53 10.87 15.85
C ARG A 118 11.49 12.38 16.03
N THR A 119 10.45 12.87 16.69
CA THR A 119 10.48 14.15 17.40
C THR A 119 10.27 13.90 18.88
N ALA A 120 11.20 13.17 19.48
CA ALA A 120 11.56 13.33 20.89
C ALA A 120 12.89 12.60 21.08
N ARG A 121 13.96 13.36 21.35
CA ARG A 121 15.02 12.82 22.19
C ARG A 121 14.36 12.51 23.53
N GLU A 122 13.95 11.28 23.73
CA GLU A 122 13.77 10.78 25.09
C GLU A 122 15.19 10.64 25.66
N PRO A 123 15.58 11.44 26.67
CA PRO A 123 16.86 11.21 27.30
C PRO A 123 16.77 9.82 27.93
N GLN A 124 17.70 8.94 27.58
CA GLN A 124 17.89 7.72 28.36
C GLN A 124 18.07 8.15 29.81
N ARG A 125 17.10 7.84 30.67
CA ARG A 125 17.31 7.89 32.11
C ARG A 125 18.35 6.84 32.42
N GLY A 126 19.63 7.24 32.32
CA GLY A 126 20.73 6.53 32.90
C GLY A 126 20.43 6.39 34.38
N THR A 127 20.17 5.16 34.81
CA THR A 127 20.17 4.81 36.22
C THR A 127 21.60 5.06 36.70
N ALA A 128 21.81 6.21 37.35
CA ALA A 128 23.02 6.48 38.09
C ALA A 128 23.13 5.40 39.18
N ARG A 129 23.94 4.36 38.94
CA ARG A 129 24.46 3.51 39.99
C ARG A 129 25.29 4.41 40.91
N ARG A 130 24.76 4.72 42.09
CA ARG A 130 25.60 5.12 43.22
C ARG A 130 26.38 3.88 43.63
N SER A 131 27.69 3.88 43.43
CA SER A 131 28.58 2.95 44.12
C SER A 131 28.73 3.43 45.57
N PRO A 132 28.59 2.55 46.57
CA PRO A 132 28.98 2.85 47.94
C PRO A 132 30.47 2.58 48.17
N ALA A 133 31.01 3.31 49.16
CA ALA A 133 32.39 3.40 49.67
C ALA A 133 33.33 4.34 48.92
#